data_AF-A0A963MRM9-F1
#
_entry.id   AF-A0A963MRM9-F1
#
_cell.length_a   1.000
_cell.length_b   1.000
_cell.length_c   1.000
_cell.angle_alpha   90.00
_cell.angle_beta   90.00
_cell.angle_gamma   90.00
#
_symmetry.space_group_name_H-M   'P 1'
#
loop_
_entity.id
_entity.type
_entity.pdbx_description
1 polymer ?
#
loop_
_entity_poly.entity_id
_entity_poly.type
_entity_poly.pdbx_seq_one_letter_code
_entity_poly.pdbx_strand_id
1 'polypeptide(L)'
;MITKRIFVALVGIIMLACVPNSIAETFRGEFCWQVFNQGGEPYWRYKFGVYQKEGGYFALFGSVDYENTLSAAHGNAVVVGDSVKLTIVSSDREEGLEFWTETFAAQLNPSTLNGTWNAIELVKRDGENDVFGIHQQGTINLVACQ
;
A
#
# COMPACT_ATOMS: atom_id res chain seq x y z
N MET A 1 -54.04 -25.75 1.36
CA MET A 1 -53.07 -25.52 2.45
C MET A 1 -51.61 -25.76 2.05
N ILE A 2 -51.33 -26.67 1.09
CA ILE A 2 -49.97 -27.03 0.64
C ILE A 2 -49.27 -25.90 -0.14
N THR A 3 -50.01 -25.12 -0.93
CA THR A 3 -49.49 -24.03 -1.78
C THR A 3 -48.86 -22.85 -1.02
N LYS A 4 -49.35 -22.52 0.19
CA LYS A 4 -48.76 -21.45 1.03
C LYS A 4 -47.37 -21.83 1.57
N ARG A 5 -47.15 -23.12 1.88
CA ARG A 5 -45.87 -23.60 2.44
C ARG A 5 -44.76 -23.61 1.39
N ILE A 6 -45.11 -23.92 0.14
CA ILE A 6 -44.17 -23.89 -0.99
C ILE A 6 -43.73 -22.44 -1.28
N PHE A 7 -44.67 -21.49 -1.25
CA PHE A 7 -44.35 -20.07 -1.49
C PHE A 7 -43.41 -19.50 -0.42
N VAL A 8 -43.62 -19.84 0.86
CA VAL A 8 -42.75 -19.39 1.96
C VAL A 8 -41.35 -20.01 1.86
N ALA A 9 -41.25 -21.29 1.47
CA ALA A 9 -39.97 -21.94 1.25
C ALA A 9 -39.20 -21.30 0.07
N LEU A 10 -39.90 -20.95 -1.01
CA LEU A 10 -39.28 -20.33 -2.19
C LEU A 10 -38.75 -18.91 -1.89
N VAL A 11 -39.50 -18.11 -1.12
CA VAL A 11 -39.06 -16.78 -0.68
C VAL A 11 -37.85 -16.86 0.26
N GLY A 12 -37.81 -17.87 1.14
CA GLY A 12 -36.65 -18.13 2.00
C GLY A 12 -35.38 -18.47 1.22
N ILE A 13 -35.50 -19.25 0.14
CA ILE A 13 -34.37 -19.63 -0.73
C ILE A 13 -33.82 -18.40 -1.49
N ILE A 14 -34.71 -17.52 -1.98
CA ILE A 14 -34.29 -16.29 -2.69
C ILE A 14 -33.54 -15.34 -1.75
N MET A 15 -33.97 -15.22 -0.48
CA MET A 15 -33.28 -14.39 0.51
C MET A 15 -31.90 -14.94 0.93
N LEU A 16 -31.71 -16.26 0.87
CA LEU A 16 -30.41 -16.91 1.10
C LEU A 16 -29.44 -16.80 -0.09
N ALA A 17 -29.95 -16.55 -1.30
CA ALA A 17 -29.13 -16.35 -2.49
C ALA A 17 -28.59 -14.92 -2.62
N CYS A 18 -29.18 -13.95 -1.91
CA CYS A 18 -28.64 -12.59 -1.78
C CYS A 18 -27.61 -12.53 -0.64
N VAL A 19 -26.57 -13.36 -0.70
CA VAL A 19 -25.36 -13.06 0.07
C VAL A 19 -24.82 -11.76 -0.55
N PRO A 20 -24.62 -10.67 0.22
CA PRO A 20 -23.95 -9.52 -0.34
C PRO A 20 -22.61 -10.03 -0.87
N ASN A 21 -22.37 -9.91 -2.17
CA ASN A 21 -21.02 -9.94 -2.70
C ASN A 21 -20.33 -8.80 -1.95
N SER A 22 -19.65 -9.14 -0.86
CA SER A 22 -18.85 -8.18 -0.15
C SER A 22 -17.93 -7.58 -1.20
N ILE A 23 -18.09 -6.28 -1.49
CA ILE A 23 -17.13 -5.48 -2.26
C ILE A 23 -15.87 -5.26 -1.37
N ALA A 24 -15.48 -6.31 -0.63
CA ALA A 24 -14.25 -6.30 0.13
C ALA A 24 -13.13 -6.59 -0.86
N GLU A 25 -12.10 -5.78 -0.75
CA GLU A 25 -10.90 -5.89 -1.56
C GLU A 25 -10.34 -7.33 -1.46
N THR A 26 -9.88 -7.88 -2.58
CA THR A 26 -9.33 -9.25 -2.59
C THR A 26 -7.87 -9.20 -2.13
N PHE A 27 -7.58 -9.79 -0.97
CA PHE A 27 -6.21 -9.90 -0.49
C PHE A 27 -5.35 -10.76 -1.44
N ARG A 28 -4.22 -10.20 -1.88
CA ARG A 28 -3.27 -10.83 -2.82
C ARG A 28 -2.01 -11.38 -2.15
N GLY A 29 -1.77 -11.03 -0.89
CA GLY A 29 -0.61 -11.48 -0.13
C GLY A 29 0.15 -10.32 0.49
N GLU A 30 1.20 -10.69 1.22
CA GLU A 30 2.18 -9.76 1.77
C GLU A 30 3.36 -9.60 0.83
N PHE A 31 3.79 -8.37 0.62
CA PHE A 31 4.91 -8.01 -0.25
C PHE A 31 5.83 -7.05 0.49
N CYS A 32 7.13 -7.25 0.32
CA CYS A 32 8.14 -6.44 0.96
C CYS A 32 9.05 -5.79 -0.07
N TRP A 33 9.33 -4.49 0.13
CA TRP A 33 10.18 -3.72 -0.76
C TRP A 33 11.29 -3.04 0.01
N GLN A 34 12.53 -3.20 -0.48
CA GLN A 34 13.67 -2.44 -0.02
C GLN A 34 13.82 -1.19 -0.89
N VAL A 35 13.86 -0.03 -0.25
CA VAL A 35 14.16 1.24 -0.90
C VAL A 35 15.66 1.51 -0.84
N PHE A 36 16.20 2.00 -1.95
CA PHE A 36 17.60 2.40 -2.09
C PHE A 36 17.67 3.82 -2.63
N ASN A 37 18.69 4.57 -2.21
CA ASN A 37 18.98 5.88 -2.74
C ASN A 37 19.61 5.81 -4.14
N GLN A 38 19.86 6.96 -4.77
CA GLN A 38 20.49 7.03 -6.09
C GLN A 38 21.94 6.46 -6.10
N GLY A 39 22.62 6.45 -4.96
CA GLY A 39 23.94 5.82 -4.78
C GLY A 39 23.90 4.30 -4.60
N GLY A 40 22.71 3.71 -4.48
CA GLY A 40 22.52 2.27 -4.24
C GLY A 40 22.63 1.84 -2.78
N GLU A 41 22.72 2.78 -1.84
CA GLU A 41 22.69 2.48 -0.41
C GLU A 41 21.23 2.24 0.04
N PRO A 42 21.00 1.25 0.92
CA PRO A 42 19.66 0.99 1.44
C PRO A 42 19.20 2.14 2.34
N TYR A 43 17.94 2.53 2.18
CA TYR A 43 17.25 3.44 3.09
C TYR A 43 16.34 2.65 4.03
N TRP A 44 15.03 2.60 3.75
CA TRP A 44 14.03 1.91 4.57
C TRP A 44 13.39 0.73 3.82
N ARG A 45 12.62 -0.05 4.55
CA ARG A 45 11.90 -1.22 4.00
C ARG A 45 10.40 -1.11 4.26
N TYR A 46 9.60 -1.44 3.26
CA TYR A 46 8.15 -1.60 3.41
C TYR A 46 7.76 -3.07 3.53
N LYS A 47 6.70 -3.30 4.31
CA LYS A 47 5.92 -4.54 4.34
C LYS A 47 4.45 -4.19 4.19
N PHE A 48 3.82 -4.60 3.09
CA PHE A 48 2.42 -4.31 2.81
C PHE A 48 1.61 -5.58 2.60
N GLY A 49 0.42 -5.60 3.18
CA GLY A 49 -0.68 -6.37 2.63
C GLY A 49 -1.20 -5.69 1.38
N VAL A 50 -1.31 -6.45 0.29
CA VAL A 50 -1.79 -5.95 -1.01
C VAL A 50 -3.21 -6.41 -1.24
N TYR A 51 -4.10 -5.47 -1.50
CA TYR A 51 -5.53 -5.72 -1.65
C TYR A 51 -5.99 -5.25 -3.03
N GLN A 52 -6.42 -6.19 -3.87
CA GLN A 52 -6.92 -5.86 -5.20
C GLN A 52 -8.34 -5.31 -5.14
N LYS A 53 -8.54 -4.21 -5.87
CA LYS A 53 -9.82 -3.59 -6.17
C LYS A 53 -10.21 -3.87 -7.64
N GLU A 54 -11.44 -3.51 -8.01
CA GLU A 54 -11.87 -3.57 -9.41
C GLU A 54 -11.02 -2.66 -10.29
N GLY A 55 -10.87 -3.00 -11.58
CA GLY A 55 -10.20 -2.13 -12.56
C GLY A 55 -8.67 -2.10 -12.51
N GLY A 56 -8.01 -3.04 -11.82
CA GLY A 56 -6.54 -3.09 -11.77
C GLY A 56 -5.92 -2.11 -10.76
N TYR A 57 -6.72 -1.63 -9.81
CA TYR A 57 -6.29 -0.82 -8.68
C TYR A 57 -6.02 -1.70 -7.47
N PHE A 58 -5.14 -1.25 -6.59
CA PHE A 58 -4.75 -1.95 -5.37
C PHE A 58 -4.63 -0.96 -4.21
N ALA A 59 -5.08 -1.37 -3.03
CA ALA A 59 -4.71 -0.72 -1.78
C ALA A 59 -3.53 -1.44 -1.13
N LEU A 60 -2.70 -0.66 -0.45
CA LEU A 60 -1.52 -1.11 0.28
C LEU A 60 -1.70 -0.66 1.73
N PHE A 61 -1.62 -1.61 2.66
CA PHE A 61 -1.67 -1.32 4.10
C PHE A 61 -0.58 -2.10 4.82
N GLY A 62 0.17 -1.45 5.70
CA GLY A 62 1.22 -2.12 6.44
C GLY A 62 2.16 -1.15 7.14
N SER A 63 3.46 -1.41 7.02
CA SER A 63 4.48 -0.73 7.79
C SER A 63 5.71 -0.37 6.98
N VAL A 64 6.45 0.58 7.51
CA VAL A 64 7.80 0.96 7.09
C VAL A 64 8.76 0.77 8.27
N ASP A 65 9.97 0.31 7.96
CA ASP A 65 11.07 0.18 8.91
C ASP A 65 12.19 1.15 8.53
N TYR A 66 12.33 2.21 9.32
CA TYR A 66 13.42 3.19 9.25
C TYR A 66 14.50 2.80 10.27
N GLU A 67 15.46 1.99 9.86
CA GLU A 67 16.62 1.60 10.69
C GLU A 67 16.24 1.10 12.10
N ASN A 68 15.28 0.18 12.18
CA ASN A 68 14.67 -0.41 13.39
C ASN A 68 13.55 0.41 14.06
N THR A 69 13.09 1.48 13.41
CA THR A 69 11.87 2.19 13.83
C THR A 69 10.71 1.77 12.95
N LEU A 70 9.74 1.06 13.54
CA LEU A 70 8.57 0.55 12.84
C LEU A 70 7.45 1.57 12.88
N SER A 71 6.98 1.99 11.70
CA SER A 71 5.90 2.95 11.57
C SER A 71 4.83 2.52 10.57
N ALA A 72 3.66 3.15 10.68
CA ALA A 72 2.54 2.85 9.80
C ALA A 72 2.78 3.40 8.40
N ALA A 73 2.47 2.61 7.39
CA ALA A 73 2.52 3.01 5.99
C ALA A 73 1.28 2.53 5.25
N HIS A 74 0.84 3.32 4.28
CA HIS A 74 -0.25 2.95 3.39
C HIS A 74 -0.04 3.55 2.01
N GLY A 75 -0.78 3.05 1.02
CA GLY A 75 -0.63 3.53 -0.33
C GLY A 75 -1.65 2.94 -1.29
N ASN A 76 -1.51 3.33 -2.55
CA ASN A 76 -2.29 2.78 -3.64
C ASN A 76 -1.35 2.35 -4.76
N ALA A 77 -1.76 1.34 -5.52
CA ALA A 77 -1.09 0.96 -6.75
C ALA A 77 -2.10 0.78 -7.89
N VAL A 78 -1.65 0.97 -9.13
CA VAL A 78 -2.46 0.75 -10.33
C VAL A 78 -1.59 0.20 -11.44
N VAL A 79 -2.13 -0.76 -12.19
CA VAL A 79 -1.49 -1.26 -13.42
C VAL A 79 -1.84 -0.31 -14.57
N VAL A 80 -0.82 0.28 -15.19
CA VAL A 80 -0.96 1.22 -16.31
C VAL A 80 -0.03 0.77 -17.44
N GLY A 81 -0.63 0.21 -18.50
CA GLY A 81 0.12 -0.39 -19.61
C GLY A 81 1.05 -1.49 -19.09
N ASP A 82 2.34 -1.37 -19.39
CA ASP A 82 3.37 -2.33 -19.01
C ASP A 82 4.07 -1.98 -17.69
N SER A 83 3.41 -1.21 -16.82
CA SER A 83 3.99 -0.77 -15.54
C SER A 83 2.99 -0.80 -14.39
N VAL A 84 3.51 -0.96 -13.17
CA VAL A 84 2.74 -0.73 -11.94
C VAL A 84 3.18 0.62 -11.38
N LYS A 85 2.22 1.52 -11.13
CA LYS A 85 2.46 2.82 -10.50
C LYS A 85 2.00 2.77 -9.06
N LEU A 86 2.82 3.22 -8.12
CA LEU A 86 2.52 3.23 -6.69
C LEU A 86 2.64 4.65 -6.16
N THR A 87 1.83 4.93 -5.14
CA THR A 87 2.01 6.09 -4.27
C THR A 87 1.92 5.60 -2.84
N ILE A 88 2.94 5.88 -2.05
CA ILE A 88 3.07 5.44 -0.67
C ILE A 88 3.18 6.67 0.22
N VAL A 89 2.50 6.62 1.36
CA VAL A 89 2.56 7.60 2.43
C VAL A 89 2.92 6.88 3.72
N SER A 90 3.90 7.42 4.43
CA SER A 90 4.27 6.99 5.77
C SER A 90 4.49 8.19 6.67
N SER A 91 4.26 7.99 7.96
CA SER A 91 4.58 8.99 8.98
C SER A 91 5.12 8.28 10.19
N ASP A 92 6.24 8.79 10.69
CA ASP A 92 6.97 8.25 11.82
C ASP A 92 7.23 9.31 12.89
N ARG A 93 7.43 8.84 14.11
CA ARG A 93 7.87 9.62 15.25
C ARG A 93 9.29 9.17 15.61
N GLU A 94 10.27 9.98 15.22
CA GLU A 94 11.68 9.72 15.50
C GLU A 94 12.08 10.39 16.83
N GLU A 95 12.92 9.76 17.66
CA GLU A 95 13.34 10.34 18.93
C GLU A 95 14.24 11.56 18.68
N GLY A 96 13.75 12.77 18.99
CA GLY A 96 14.46 14.03 18.73
C GLY A 96 13.93 14.83 17.53
N LEU A 97 13.06 14.25 16.68
CA LEU A 97 12.25 14.98 15.70
C LEU A 97 10.77 14.87 16.11
N GLU A 98 9.96 15.91 15.98
CA GLU A 98 8.55 15.80 16.38
C GLU A 98 7.77 14.84 15.47
N PHE A 99 8.06 14.84 14.16
CA PHE A 99 7.56 13.87 13.18
C PHE A 99 8.35 13.90 11.85
N TRP A 100 8.37 12.75 11.17
CA TRP A 100 8.83 12.60 9.79
C TRP A 100 7.68 12.04 8.94
N THR A 101 7.28 12.78 7.90
CA THR A 101 6.26 12.32 6.95
C THR A 101 6.86 12.28 5.55
N GLU A 102 6.60 11.18 4.86
CA GLU A 102 7.06 10.95 3.50
C GLU A 102 5.89 10.56 2.59
N THR A 103 5.87 11.16 1.40
CA THR A 103 5.07 10.71 0.28
C THR A 103 5.97 10.52 -0.93
N PHE A 104 5.95 9.34 -1.54
CA PHE A 104 6.67 9.10 -2.79
C PHE A 104 5.84 8.33 -3.81
N ALA A 105 6.22 8.47 -5.08
CA ALA A 105 5.71 7.67 -6.18
C ALA A 105 6.77 6.70 -6.70
N ALA A 106 6.33 5.51 -7.12
CA ALA A 106 7.19 4.53 -7.75
C ALA A 106 6.60 3.99 -9.06
N GLN A 107 7.48 3.57 -9.96
CA GLN A 107 7.14 2.84 -11.17
C GLN A 107 7.87 1.51 -11.18
N LEU A 108 7.12 0.41 -11.20
CA LEU A 108 7.67 -0.94 -11.19
C LEU A 108 7.41 -1.66 -12.51
N ASN A 109 8.29 -2.62 -12.80
CA ASN A 109 8.06 -3.67 -13.77
C ASN A 109 7.04 -4.69 -13.21
N PRO A 110 5.95 -5.02 -13.92
CA PRO A 110 4.91 -5.93 -13.40
C PRO A 110 5.38 -7.36 -13.12
N SER A 111 6.44 -7.85 -13.77
CA SER A 111 6.91 -9.23 -13.60
C SER A 111 7.85 -9.41 -12.42
N THR A 112 8.62 -8.38 -12.07
CA THR A 112 9.58 -8.42 -10.96
C THR A 112 9.14 -7.61 -9.75
N LEU A 113 8.23 -6.65 -9.94
CA LEU A 113 7.86 -5.63 -8.96
C LEU A 113 9.05 -4.81 -8.46
N ASN A 114 10.09 -4.68 -9.29
CA ASN A 114 11.23 -3.80 -9.08
C ASN A 114 11.10 -2.55 -9.95
N GLY A 115 11.69 -1.45 -9.52
CA GLY A 115 11.74 -0.23 -10.32
C GLY A 115 12.36 0.96 -9.65
N THR A 116 11.86 2.14 -9.97
CA THR A 116 12.37 3.42 -9.49
C THR A 116 11.33 4.16 -8.68
N TRP A 117 11.80 5.02 -7.79
CA TRP A 117 10.95 5.88 -6.97
C TRP A 117 11.45 7.32 -6.97
N ASN A 118 10.54 8.25 -6.68
CA ASN A 118 10.81 9.66 -6.48
C ASN A 118 9.97 10.21 -5.32
N ALA A 119 10.61 10.92 -4.39
CA ALA A 119 9.91 11.66 -3.36
C ALA A 119 9.01 12.72 -4.01
N ILE A 120 7.75 12.75 -3.57
CA ILE A 120 6.80 13.83 -3.87
C ILE A 120 6.93 14.90 -2.79
N GLU A 121 6.95 14.47 -1.53
CA GLU A 121 7.03 15.35 -0.37
C GLU A 121 7.76 14.65 0.79
N LEU A 122 8.65 15.39 1.45
CA LEU A 122 9.35 14.99 2.67
C LEU A 122 9.22 16.14 3.66
N VAL A 123 8.60 15.87 4.80
CA VAL A 123 8.36 16.86 5.86
C VAL A 123 9.05 16.39 7.13
N LYS A 124 10.00 17.18 7.62
CA LYS A 124 10.57 17.07 8.98
C LYS A 124 10.13 18.28 9.79
N ARG A 125 9.69 18.05 11.02
CA ARG A 125 9.57 19.13 12.01
C ARG A 125 10.54 18.87 13.15
N ASP A 126 11.57 19.72 13.22
CA ASP A 126 12.49 19.82 14.35
C ASP A 126 12.46 21.24 14.90
N GLY A 127 11.88 21.42 16.08
CA GLY A 127 12.02 22.61 16.93
C GLY A 127 11.44 23.94 16.44
N GLU A 128 11.52 24.30 15.16
CA GLU A 128 10.97 25.53 14.55
C GLU A 128 11.19 25.67 13.02
N ASN A 129 11.85 24.72 12.35
CA ASN A 129 12.10 24.82 10.90
C ASN A 129 11.44 23.65 10.14
N ASP A 130 10.40 23.95 9.37
CA ASP A 130 9.86 23.02 8.37
C ASP A 130 10.88 22.90 7.22
N VAL A 131 11.54 21.74 7.09
CA VAL A 131 12.41 21.48 5.94
C VAL A 131 11.53 20.97 4.79
N PHE A 132 11.16 21.87 3.88
CA PHE A 132 10.49 21.53 2.63
C PHE A 132 11.51 21.18 1.54
N GLY A 133 11.35 20.03 0.88
CA GLY A 133 11.77 19.91 -0.53
C GLY A 133 13.12 19.29 -0.85
N ILE A 134 13.54 18.21 -0.17
CA ILE A 134 14.63 17.39 -0.73
C ILE A 134 14.04 16.50 -1.82
N HIS A 135 14.33 16.81 -3.09
CA HIS A 135 14.09 15.88 -4.19
C HIS A 135 14.99 14.65 -4.02
N GLN A 136 14.39 13.54 -3.58
CA GLN A 136 15.07 12.25 -3.48
C GLN A 136 14.52 11.28 -4.52
N GLN A 137 15.37 10.40 -5.00
CA GLN A 137 15.02 9.35 -5.94
C GLN A 137 15.97 8.17 -5.78
N GLY A 138 15.60 7.04 -6.35
CA GLY A 138 16.44 5.86 -6.37
C GLY A 138 15.71 4.64 -6.90
N THR A 139 16.05 3.47 -6.36
CA THR A 139 15.44 2.20 -6.76
C THR A 139 14.65 1.57 -5.62
N ILE A 140 13.64 0.80 -5.99
CA ILE A 140 12.80 0.04 -5.06
C ILE A 140 12.69 -1.38 -5.60
N ASN A 141 13.07 -2.35 -4.77
CA ASN A 141 13.17 -3.75 -5.19
C ASN A 141 12.35 -4.64 -4.28
N LEU A 142 11.60 -5.57 -4.89
CA LEU A 142 10.91 -6.63 -4.17
C LEU A 142 11.95 -7.53 -3.49
N VAL A 143 11.74 -7.79 -2.21
CA VAL A 143 12.56 -8.66 -1.37
C VAL A 143 11.68 -9.63 -0.61
N ALA A 144 12.28 -10.68 -0.05
CA ALA A 144 11.55 -11.57 0.86
C ALA A 144 11.12 -10.80 2.11
N CYS A 145 9.89 -11.05 2.58
CA CYS A 145 9.45 -10.57 3.86
C CYS A 145 10.16 -11.32 5.00
N GLN A 146 10.66 -10.56 5.97
CA GLN A 146 11.23 -11.07 7.22
C GLN A 146 10.15 -11.07 8.32
#